data_AF-A0A957VNL0-F1
#
_entry.id   AF-A0A957VNL0-F1
#
_cell.length_a   1.000
_cell.length_b   1.000
_cell.length_c   1.000
_cell.angle_alpha   90.00
_cell.angle_beta   90.00
_cell.angle_gamma   90.00
#
_symmetry.space_group_name_H-M   'P 1'
#
loop_
_entity.id
_entity.type
_entity.pdbx_description
1 polymer ?
#
loop_
_entity_poly.entity_id
_entity_poly.type
_entity_poly.pdbx_seq_one_letter_code
_entity_poly.pdbx_strand_id
1 'polypeptide(L)'
;MSLLLLILLVAVVRQYRARERFWRARMDRQSTQHTKDVEELNRQQQIAIEALETTLRQRDDWITRLTHSLQYLLAQMLRADEYYKRQSRVRWTSTLGFARYADKAEVNTRFVYRLLLYLEYPDYAMEQNAPVNIRADLTMVETTVDWLIWSVNGTERLAPLMFIYTVEPGVDIDDVALAQAHSRAYGVGVPVYGVTNGRRMVVCRYDVRQDRIRLDTLVNNLPFLWDELVQEMGYDRIVDLQM
;
A
#
# COMPACT_ATOMS: atom_id res chain seq x y z
N MET A 1 -78.39 -32.29 73.97
CA MET A 1 -77.36 -31.30 73.55
C MET A 1 -76.32 -31.85 72.57
N SER A 2 -76.05 -33.16 72.54
CA SER A 2 -75.02 -33.80 71.71
C SER A 2 -75.28 -33.74 70.19
N LEU A 3 -76.53 -33.77 69.74
CA LEU A 3 -76.88 -33.76 68.30
C LEU A 3 -76.66 -32.39 67.63
N LEU A 4 -77.00 -31.30 68.32
CA LEU A 4 -76.83 -29.92 67.82
C LEU A 4 -75.35 -29.55 67.65
N LEU A 5 -74.50 -29.96 68.60
CA LEU A 5 -73.05 -29.79 68.51
C LEU A 5 -72.46 -30.58 67.34
N LEU A 6 -72.95 -31.80 67.08
CA LEU A 6 -72.51 -32.60 65.93
C LEU A 6 -72.90 -31.93 64.60
N ILE A 7 -74.11 -31.39 64.49
CA ILE A 7 -74.59 -30.68 63.28
C ILE A 7 -73.75 -29.42 63.03
N LEU A 8 -73.46 -28.64 64.08
CA LEU A 8 -72.57 -27.47 64.00
C LEU A 8 -71.15 -27.84 63.57
N LEU A 9 -70.58 -28.91 64.13
CA LEU A 9 -69.25 -29.40 63.75
C LEU A 9 -69.22 -29.83 62.27
N VAL A 10 -70.23 -30.55 61.80
CA VAL A 10 -70.34 -30.97 60.40
C VAL A 10 -70.47 -29.76 59.46
N ALA A 11 -71.23 -28.73 59.85
CA ALA A 11 -71.36 -27.50 59.08
C ALA A 11 -70.04 -26.73 58.97
N VAL A 12 -69.31 -26.58 60.09
CA VAL A 12 -67.99 -25.92 60.12
C VAL A 12 -66.96 -26.68 59.28
N VAL A 13 -66.91 -28.01 59.40
CA VAL A 13 -66.00 -28.85 58.58
C VAL A 13 -66.34 -28.75 57.10
N ARG A 14 -67.63 -28.72 56.73
CA ARG A 14 -68.04 -28.52 55.33
C ARG A 14 -67.64 -27.13 54.81
N GLN A 15 -67.82 -26.09 55.61
CA GLN A 15 -67.44 -24.72 55.25
C GLN A 15 -65.91 -24.59 55.10
N TYR A 16 -65.13 -25.18 56.01
CA TYR A 16 -63.68 -25.21 55.93
C TYR A 16 -63.20 -25.94 54.67
N ARG A 17 -63.72 -27.14 54.40
CA ARG A 17 -63.40 -27.90 53.16
C ARG A 17 -63.83 -27.19 51.88
N ALA A 18 -64.89 -26.38 51.91
CA ALA A 18 -65.29 -25.57 50.76
C ALA A 18 -64.30 -24.40 50.53
N ARG A 19 -63.89 -23.72 51.61
CA ARG A 19 -62.90 -22.64 51.55
C ARG A 19 -61.53 -23.14 51.11
N GLU A 20 -61.09 -24.29 51.62
CA GLU A 20 -59.84 -24.93 51.20
C GLU A 20 -59.86 -25.32 49.71
N ARG A 21 -60.96 -25.90 49.22
CA ARG A 21 -61.14 -26.19 47.79
C ARG A 21 -61.10 -24.92 46.92
N PHE A 22 -61.70 -23.82 47.38
CA PHE A 22 -61.65 -22.54 46.68
C PHE A 22 -60.22 -21.99 46.59
N TRP A 23 -59.46 -22.00 47.70
CA TRP A 23 -58.07 -21.51 47.70
C TRP A 23 -57.14 -22.38 46.86
N ARG A 24 -57.27 -23.71 46.91
CA ARG A 24 -56.53 -24.62 46.03
C ARG A 24 -56.84 -24.34 44.56
N ALA A 25 -58.12 -24.28 44.19
CA ALA A 25 -58.53 -23.98 42.82
C ALA A 25 -58.06 -22.59 42.34
N ARG A 26 -57.99 -21.59 43.23
CA ARG A 26 -57.45 -20.26 42.90
C ARG A 26 -55.93 -20.28 42.69
N MET A 27 -55.19 -20.97 43.55
CA MET A 27 -53.73 -21.12 43.40
C MET A 27 -53.37 -21.94 42.15
N ASP A 28 -54.12 -23.02 41.87
CA ASP A 28 -53.92 -23.81 40.65
C ASP A 28 -54.15 -22.96 39.40
N ARG A 29 -55.18 -22.10 39.40
CA ARG A 29 -55.45 -21.16 38.29
C ARG A 29 -54.34 -20.12 38.13
N GLN A 30 -53.84 -19.54 39.23
CA GLN A 30 -52.74 -18.57 39.17
C GLN A 30 -51.43 -19.22 38.72
N SER A 31 -51.12 -20.42 39.20
CA SER A 31 -49.97 -21.20 38.75
C SER A 31 -50.08 -21.53 37.27
N THR A 32 -51.25 -21.99 36.82
CA THR A 32 -51.49 -22.32 35.40
C THR A 32 -51.37 -21.08 34.50
N GLN A 33 -51.88 -19.93 34.97
CA GLN A 33 -51.77 -18.67 34.22
C GLN A 33 -50.31 -18.23 34.12
N HIS A 34 -49.56 -18.25 35.23
CA HIS A 34 -48.15 -17.88 35.22
C HIS A 34 -47.31 -18.79 34.31
N THR A 35 -47.57 -20.10 34.32
CA THR A 35 -46.90 -21.04 33.40
C THR A 35 -47.18 -20.69 31.93
N LYS A 36 -48.43 -20.39 31.58
CA LYS A 36 -48.80 -19.96 30.22
C LYS A 36 -48.12 -18.65 29.83
N ASP A 37 -48.05 -17.68 30.73
CA ASP A 37 -47.42 -16.38 30.47
C ASP A 37 -45.90 -16.55 30.24
N VAL A 38 -45.25 -17.43 31.00
CA VAL A 38 -43.82 -17.77 30.82
C VAL A 38 -43.58 -18.52 29.51
N GLU A 39 -44.43 -19.49 29.17
CA GLU A 39 -44.35 -20.22 27.89
C GLU A 39 -44.51 -19.28 26.70
N GLU A 40 -45.46 -18.34 26.76
CA GLU A 40 -45.69 -17.35 25.72
C GLU A 40 -44.50 -16.38 25.61
N LEU A 41 -43.95 -15.90 26.73
CA LEU A 41 -42.76 -15.05 26.72
C LEU A 41 -41.55 -15.78 26.12
N ASN A 42 -41.31 -17.04 26.52
CA ASN A 42 -40.22 -17.85 25.96
C ASN A 42 -40.41 -18.05 24.45
N ARG A 43 -41.64 -18.26 23.99
CA ARG A 43 -41.95 -18.35 22.56
C ARG A 43 -41.65 -17.05 21.83
N GLN A 44 -42.05 -15.91 22.40
CA GLN A 44 -41.77 -14.60 21.81
C GLN A 44 -40.27 -14.29 21.77
N GLN A 45 -39.52 -14.63 22.82
CA GLN A 45 -38.07 -14.51 22.86
C GLN A 45 -37.40 -15.38 21.79
N GLN A 46 -37.85 -16.63 21.64
CA GLN A 46 -37.32 -17.54 20.61
C GLN A 46 -37.54 -16.98 19.20
N ILE A 47 -38.74 -16.47 18.91
CA ILE A 47 -39.04 -15.82 17.62
C ILE A 47 -38.14 -14.60 17.40
N ALA A 48 -37.92 -13.78 18.42
CA ALA A 48 -37.06 -12.60 18.32
C ALA A 48 -35.59 -12.99 18.07
N ILE A 49 -35.08 -14.04 18.73
CA ILE A 49 -33.73 -14.56 18.52
C ILE A 49 -33.57 -15.07 17.08
N GLU A 50 -34.49 -15.89 16.58
CA GLU A 50 -34.44 -16.42 15.22
C GLU A 50 -34.48 -15.30 14.16
N ALA A 51 -35.28 -14.25 14.39
CA ALA A 51 -35.32 -13.07 13.53
C ALA A 51 -34.00 -12.28 13.55
N LEU A 52 -33.37 -12.11 14.72
CA LEU A 52 -32.08 -11.45 14.87
C LEU A 52 -30.95 -12.25 14.21
N GLU A 53 -30.91 -13.58 14.42
CA GLU A 53 -29.92 -14.45 13.76
C GLU A 53 -30.04 -14.40 12.24
N THR A 54 -31.27 -14.40 11.71
CA THR A 54 -31.51 -14.26 10.28
C THR A 54 -31.00 -12.91 9.76
N THR A 55 -31.26 -11.83 10.51
CA THR A 55 -30.79 -10.48 10.17
C THR A 55 -29.26 -10.38 10.21
N LEU A 56 -28.61 -11.01 11.20
CA LEU A 56 -27.15 -11.05 11.31
C LEU A 56 -26.52 -11.80 10.14
N ARG A 57 -27.04 -12.98 9.78
CA ARG A 57 -26.55 -13.74 8.62
C ARG A 57 -26.69 -12.95 7.33
N GLN A 58 -27.82 -12.25 7.12
CA GLN A 58 -28.01 -11.38 5.96
C GLN A 58 -27.00 -10.23 5.92
N ARG A 59 -26.64 -9.66 7.07
CA ARG A 59 -25.61 -8.62 7.15
C ARG A 59 -24.21 -9.16 6.87
N ASP A 60 -23.87 -10.33 7.38
CA ASP A 60 -22.57 -10.98 7.12
C ASP A 60 -22.41 -11.33 5.64
N ASP A 61 -23.46 -11.85 5.01
CA ASP A 61 -23.50 -12.10 3.56
C ASP A 61 -23.31 -10.80 2.77
N TRP A 62 -23.95 -9.71 3.21
CA TRP A 62 -23.82 -8.40 2.58
C TRP A 62 -22.40 -7.82 2.73
N ILE A 63 -21.81 -7.89 3.92
CA ILE A 63 -20.42 -7.46 4.17
C ILE A 63 -19.46 -8.25 3.28
N THR A 64 -19.61 -9.58 3.24
CA THR A 64 -18.77 -10.46 2.41
C THR A 64 -18.84 -10.07 0.93
N ARG A 65 -20.06 -9.82 0.41
CA ARG A 65 -20.25 -9.37 -0.97
C ARG A 65 -19.58 -8.02 -1.23
N LEU A 66 -19.73 -7.08 -0.30
CA LEU A 66 -19.14 -5.75 -0.41
C LEU A 66 -17.60 -5.82 -0.39
N THR A 67 -17.01 -6.62 0.49
CA THR A 67 -15.57 -6.86 0.53
C THR A 67 -15.04 -7.42 -0.80
N HIS A 68 -15.71 -8.43 -1.37
CA HIS A 68 -15.33 -8.97 -2.67
C HIS A 68 -15.46 -7.94 -3.80
N SER A 69 -16.54 -7.13 -3.81
CA SER A 69 -16.70 -6.06 -4.79
C SER A 69 -15.61 -5.00 -4.68
N LEU A 70 -15.22 -4.60 -3.46
CA LEU A 70 -14.15 -3.63 -3.23
C LEU A 70 -12.79 -4.19 -3.67
N GLN A 71 -12.48 -5.45 -3.34
CA GLN A 71 -11.24 -6.11 -3.80
C GLN A 71 -11.17 -6.18 -5.33
N TYR A 72 -12.29 -6.52 -5.97
CA TYR A 72 -12.37 -6.54 -7.44
C TYR A 72 -12.15 -5.14 -8.03
N LEU A 73 -12.81 -4.11 -7.50
CA LEU A 73 -12.62 -2.73 -7.97
C LEU A 73 -11.18 -2.24 -7.77
N LEU A 74 -10.57 -2.53 -6.61
CA LEU A 74 -9.17 -2.20 -6.34
C LEU A 74 -8.24 -2.86 -7.37
N ALA A 75 -8.44 -4.15 -7.65
CA ALA A 75 -7.65 -4.85 -8.67
C ALA A 75 -7.83 -4.26 -10.07
N GLN A 76 -9.04 -3.82 -10.44
CA GLN A 76 -9.28 -3.14 -11.71
C GLN A 76 -8.62 -1.77 -11.77
N MET A 77 -8.67 -0.99 -10.69
CA MET A 77 -7.99 0.30 -10.59
C MET A 77 -6.48 0.16 -10.71
N LEU A 78 -5.86 -0.81 -10.04
CA LEU A 78 -4.43 -1.07 -10.14
C LEU A 78 -4.01 -1.48 -11.56
N ARG A 79 -4.80 -2.33 -12.24
CA ARG A 79 -4.55 -2.70 -13.64
C ARG A 79 -4.70 -1.52 -14.59
N ALA A 80 -5.71 -0.67 -14.37
CA ALA A 80 -5.91 0.53 -15.18
C ALA A 80 -4.75 1.52 -14.98
N ASP A 81 -4.32 1.75 -13.73
CA ASP A 81 -3.16 2.60 -13.42
C ASP A 81 -1.90 2.10 -14.12
N GLU A 82 -1.56 0.81 -14.00
CA GLU A 82 -0.40 0.24 -14.68
C GLU A 82 -0.50 0.34 -16.21
N TYR A 83 -1.70 0.15 -16.76
CA TYR A 83 -1.96 0.36 -18.19
C TYR A 83 -1.69 1.82 -18.60
N TYR A 84 -2.21 2.80 -17.86
CA TYR A 84 -2.00 4.22 -18.15
C TYR A 84 -0.54 4.64 -17.97
N LYS A 85 0.15 4.14 -16.95
CA LYS A 85 1.60 4.34 -16.74
C LYS A 85 2.38 3.79 -17.93
N ARG A 86 2.10 2.55 -18.36
CA ARG A 86 2.74 1.94 -19.53
C ARG A 86 2.49 2.75 -20.81
N GLN A 87 1.26 3.15 -21.08
CA GLN A 87 0.92 3.98 -22.25
C GLN A 87 1.65 5.34 -22.20
N SER A 88 1.70 5.98 -21.03
CA SER A 88 2.38 7.26 -20.83
C SER A 88 3.89 7.12 -21.04
N ARG A 89 4.51 6.04 -20.52
CA ARG A 89 5.92 5.71 -20.77
C ARG A 89 6.19 5.52 -22.25
N VAL A 90 5.42 4.70 -22.95
CA VAL A 90 5.57 4.47 -24.40
C VAL A 90 5.41 5.77 -25.20
N ARG A 91 4.44 6.61 -24.84
CA ARG A 91 4.24 7.90 -25.50
C ARG A 91 5.37 8.88 -25.23
N TRP A 92 5.86 8.96 -24.01
CA TRP A 92 6.98 9.85 -23.68
C TRP A 92 8.26 9.39 -24.40
N THR A 93 8.61 8.12 -24.26
CA THR A 93 9.80 7.54 -24.90
C THR A 93 9.79 7.65 -26.43
N SER A 94 8.64 7.51 -27.09
CA SER A 94 8.54 7.73 -28.54
C SER A 94 8.82 9.17 -28.97
N THR A 95 8.63 10.15 -28.07
CA THR A 95 9.03 11.55 -28.33
C THR A 95 10.53 11.79 -28.13
N LEU A 96 11.21 10.95 -27.33
CA LEU A 96 12.62 11.15 -26.98
C LEU A 96 13.56 10.93 -28.17
N GLY A 97 13.27 9.96 -29.05
CA GLY A 97 14.10 9.67 -30.22
C GLY A 97 14.23 10.86 -31.19
N PHE A 98 13.30 11.81 -31.12
CA PHE A 98 13.29 13.02 -31.94
C PHE A 98 13.54 14.30 -31.12
N ALA A 99 13.73 14.17 -29.81
CA ALA A 99 13.98 15.31 -28.96
C ALA A 99 15.32 15.96 -29.32
N ARG A 100 15.29 17.28 -29.46
CA ARG A 100 16.50 18.11 -29.55
C ARG A 100 16.58 18.90 -28.27
N TYR A 101 17.69 18.71 -27.56
CA TYR A 101 18.02 19.47 -26.37
C TYR A 101 18.97 20.60 -26.78
N ALA A 102 18.68 21.82 -26.33
CA ALA A 102 19.51 22.98 -26.61
C ALA A 102 20.82 22.95 -25.82
N ASP A 103 20.76 22.46 -24.59
CA ASP A 103 21.87 22.45 -23.63
C ASP A 103 21.71 21.32 -22.59
N LYS A 104 22.72 21.18 -21.74
CA LYS A 104 22.74 20.26 -20.60
C LYS A 104 21.57 20.48 -19.61
N ALA A 105 21.09 21.71 -19.40
CA ALA A 105 20.00 22.00 -18.47
C ALA A 105 18.66 21.43 -18.99
N GLU A 106 18.42 21.49 -20.29
CA GLU A 106 17.29 20.84 -20.93
C GLU A 106 17.38 19.31 -20.82
N VAL A 107 18.56 18.70 -20.96
CA VAL A 107 18.72 17.25 -20.75
C VAL A 107 18.35 16.89 -19.30
N ASN A 108 18.86 17.64 -18.33
CA ASN A 108 18.54 17.39 -16.91
C ASN A 108 17.03 17.49 -16.61
N THR A 109 16.36 18.53 -17.11
CA THR A 109 14.95 18.80 -16.75
C THR A 109 13.94 18.06 -17.63
N ARG A 110 14.20 17.91 -18.93
CA ARG A 110 13.26 17.32 -19.89
C ARG A 110 13.49 15.83 -20.11
N PHE A 111 14.71 15.34 -19.89
CA PHE A 111 15.05 13.91 -19.98
C PHE A 111 15.23 13.28 -18.60
N VAL A 112 16.26 13.67 -17.84
CA VAL A 112 16.64 12.96 -16.60
C VAL A 112 15.55 13.00 -15.56
N TYR A 113 15.02 14.19 -15.23
CA TYR A 113 13.95 14.32 -14.25
C TYR A 113 12.71 13.50 -14.63
N ARG A 114 12.29 13.54 -15.90
CA ARG A 114 11.15 12.75 -16.38
C ARG A 114 11.44 11.25 -16.32
N LEU A 115 12.66 10.83 -16.65
CA LEU A 115 13.07 9.45 -16.55
C LEU A 115 12.90 8.95 -15.11
N LEU A 116 13.42 9.70 -14.15
CA LEU A 116 13.33 9.34 -12.73
C LEU A 116 11.88 9.27 -12.25
N LEU A 117 11.01 10.20 -12.68
CA LEU A 117 9.57 10.12 -12.38
C LEU A 117 8.91 8.87 -12.97
N TYR A 118 9.24 8.47 -14.20
CA TYR A 118 8.70 7.26 -14.81
C TYR A 118 9.25 5.96 -14.21
N LEU A 119 10.45 6.04 -13.64
CA LEU A 119 11.03 5.01 -12.79
C LEU A 119 10.50 5.10 -11.35
N GLU A 120 9.54 5.98 -11.08
CA GLU A 120 8.83 6.09 -9.80
C GLU A 120 9.73 6.45 -8.60
N TYR A 121 10.86 7.11 -8.83
CA TYR A 121 11.64 7.70 -7.75
C TYR A 121 10.83 8.83 -7.10
N PRO A 122 10.66 8.84 -5.76
CA PRO A 122 9.95 9.90 -5.10
C PRO A 122 10.76 11.20 -5.12
N ASP A 123 10.09 12.35 -5.21
CA ASP A 123 10.71 13.67 -5.29
C ASP A 123 11.73 13.93 -4.18
N TYR A 124 11.44 13.49 -2.96
CA TYR A 124 12.34 13.66 -1.81
C TYR A 124 13.60 12.79 -1.87
N ALA A 125 13.61 11.71 -2.66
CA ALA A 125 14.80 10.88 -2.88
C ALA A 125 15.71 11.44 -3.99
N MET A 126 15.21 12.39 -4.78
CA MET A 126 15.96 12.98 -5.88
C MET A 126 16.54 14.34 -5.48
N GLU A 127 17.78 14.60 -5.87
CA GLU A 127 18.42 15.89 -5.64
C GLU A 127 19.18 16.32 -6.89
N GLN A 128 18.76 17.44 -7.47
CA GLN A 128 19.42 18.03 -8.62
C GLN A 128 20.53 18.99 -8.17
N ASN A 129 21.67 18.97 -8.87
CA ASN A 129 22.85 19.78 -8.54
C ASN A 129 23.33 19.54 -7.09
N ALA A 130 23.25 18.29 -6.63
CA ALA A 130 23.54 17.94 -5.25
C ALA A 130 25.00 18.28 -4.91
N PRO A 131 25.26 19.07 -3.86
CA PRO A 131 26.61 19.33 -3.39
C PRO A 131 27.16 18.05 -2.75
N VAL A 132 28.38 17.68 -3.13
CA VAL A 132 29.07 16.50 -2.60
C VAL A 132 30.50 16.86 -2.25
N ASN A 133 30.98 16.32 -1.14
CA ASN A 133 32.37 16.47 -0.73
C ASN A 133 33.14 15.24 -1.16
N ILE A 134 34.01 15.41 -2.16
CA ILE A 134 34.85 14.34 -2.67
C ILE A 134 36.24 14.48 -2.06
N ARG A 135 36.78 13.36 -1.57
CA ARG A 135 38.16 13.32 -1.09
C ARG A 135 39.12 13.25 -2.27
N ALA A 136 39.90 14.30 -2.46
CA ALA A 136 41.03 14.33 -3.39
C ALA A 136 42.32 14.31 -2.58
N ASP A 137 42.97 13.15 -2.48
CA ASP A 137 44.17 12.93 -1.66
C ASP A 137 43.94 13.24 -0.16
N LEU A 138 44.56 14.29 0.37
CA LEU A 138 44.45 14.71 1.77
C LEU A 138 43.45 15.85 1.97
N THR A 139 42.81 16.37 0.91
CA THR A 139 41.85 17.47 0.99
C THR A 139 40.45 17.03 0.60
N MET A 140 39.45 17.67 1.23
CA MET A 140 38.06 17.55 0.83
C MET A 140 37.78 18.67 -0.17
N VAL A 141 37.26 18.31 -1.33
CA VAL A 141 36.86 19.25 -2.38
C VAL A 141 35.35 19.19 -2.51
N GLU A 142 34.72 20.34 -2.33
CA GLU A 142 33.29 20.49 -2.60
C GLU A 142 33.07 20.55 -4.11
N THR A 143 32.16 19.74 -4.61
CA THR A 143 31.75 19.72 -6.02
C THR A 143 30.25 19.45 -6.11
N THR A 144 29.71 19.49 -7.32
CA THR A 144 28.29 19.22 -7.57
C THR A 144 28.13 18.06 -8.54
N VAL A 145 27.14 17.22 -8.27
CA VAL A 145 26.68 16.18 -9.22
C VAL A 145 25.34 16.59 -9.80
N ASP A 146 25.09 16.27 -11.07
CA ASP A 146 23.90 16.76 -11.77
C ASP A 146 22.62 16.22 -11.14
N TRP A 147 22.60 14.93 -10.81
CA TRP A 147 21.53 14.29 -10.06
C TRP A 147 22.09 13.27 -9.09
N LEU A 148 21.64 13.31 -7.84
CA LEU A 148 21.91 12.31 -6.82
C LEU A 148 20.58 11.70 -6.37
N ILE A 149 20.54 10.38 -6.30
CA ILE A 149 19.39 9.60 -5.91
C ILE A 149 19.75 8.90 -4.60
N TRP A 150 18.90 9.07 -3.61
CA TRP A 150 19.06 8.53 -2.27
C TRP A 150 18.21 7.26 -2.07
N SER A 151 18.75 6.29 -1.33
CA SER A 151 17.90 5.30 -0.67
C SER A 151 17.13 5.98 0.46
N VAL A 152 15.89 5.56 0.68
CA VAL A 152 14.98 6.22 1.61
C VAL A 152 14.25 5.22 2.50
N ASN A 153 14.06 5.57 3.77
CA ASN A 153 13.15 4.89 4.69
C ASN A 153 12.02 5.87 5.06
N GLY A 154 10.82 5.64 4.50
CA GLY A 154 9.80 6.68 4.49
C GLY A 154 10.31 7.91 3.72
N THR A 155 10.44 9.05 4.40
CA THR A 155 10.96 10.31 3.84
C THR A 155 12.42 10.60 4.20
N GLU A 156 13.05 9.76 5.02
CA GLU A 156 14.43 9.94 5.48
C GLU A 156 15.43 9.40 4.45
N ARG A 157 16.42 10.21 4.07
CA ARG A 157 17.52 9.82 3.17
C ARG A 157 18.59 9.07 3.95
N LEU A 158 18.93 7.86 3.52
CA LEU A 158 19.88 6.99 4.22
C LEU A 158 21.27 7.03 3.59
N ALA A 159 21.36 6.64 2.32
CA ALA A 159 22.62 6.54 1.61
C ALA A 159 22.44 6.89 0.12
N PRO A 160 23.48 7.40 -0.55
CA PRO A 160 23.38 7.66 -1.99
C PRO A 160 23.33 6.32 -2.74
N LEU A 161 22.29 6.12 -3.53
CA LEU A 161 22.03 4.90 -4.30
C LEU A 161 22.63 4.98 -5.70
N MET A 162 22.48 6.14 -6.34
CA MET A 162 22.90 6.39 -7.70
C MET A 162 23.18 7.87 -7.89
N PHE A 163 24.05 8.21 -8.82
CA PHE A 163 24.03 9.55 -9.41
C PHE A 163 23.97 9.46 -10.95
N ILE A 164 23.48 10.52 -11.60
CA ILE A 164 23.47 10.64 -13.06
C ILE A 164 24.35 11.82 -13.44
N TYR A 165 25.32 11.56 -14.32
CA TYR A 165 26.16 12.56 -14.95
C TYR A 165 25.58 12.94 -16.31
N THR A 166 25.40 14.24 -16.52
CA THR A 166 24.87 14.75 -17.78
C THR A 166 25.96 15.50 -18.53
N VAL A 167 26.14 15.18 -19.81
CA VAL A 167 27.00 15.93 -20.73
C VAL A 167 26.17 16.72 -21.72
N GLU A 168 26.80 17.63 -22.47
CA GLU A 168 26.12 18.43 -23.49
C GLU A 168 25.50 17.54 -24.59
N PRO A 169 24.33 17.90 -25.18
CA PRO A 169 23.61 17.06 -26.15
C PRO A 169 24.39 16.67 -27.41
N GLY A 170 25.42 17.45 -27.76
CA GLY A 170 26.30 17.20 -28.91
C GLY A 170 27.62 16.52 -28.55
N VAL A 171 27.87 16.25 -27.27
CA VAL A 171 29.08 15.58 -26.80
C VAL A 171 28.82 14.08 -26.72
N ASP A 172 29.70 13.31 -27.33
CA ASP A 172 29.64 11.85 -27.28
C ASP A 172 30.02 11.34 -25.89
N ILE A 173 29.41 10.22 -25.49
CA ILE A 173 29.76 9.52 -24.25
C ILE A 173 30.93 8.60 -24.56
N ASP A 174 32.13 9.12 -24.35
CA ASP A 174 33.41 8.44 -24.56
C ASP A 174 34.06 8.00 -23.23
N ASP A 175 35.26 7.42 -23.32
CA ASP A 175 36.00 6.96 -22.14
C ASP A 175 36.35 8.10 -21.18
N VAL A 176 36.48 9.34 -21.66
CA VAL A 176 36.78 10.50 -20.82
C VAL A 176 35.55 10.88 -20.00
N ALA A 177 34.37 10.94 -20.62
CA ALA A 177 33.11 11.20 -19.93
C ALA A 177 32.80 10.10 -18.91
N LEU A 178 33.05 8.84 -19.26
CA LEU A 178 32.88 7.70 -18.35
C LEU A 178 33.88 7.73 -17.19
N ALA A 179 35.15 8.07 -17.42
CA ALA A 179 36.16 8.20 -16.37
C ALA A 179 35.85 9.35 -15.40
N GLN A 180 35.34 10.48 -15.91
CA GLN A 180 34.87 11.58 -15.07
C GLN A 180 33.69 11.17 -14.20
N ALA A 181 32.71 10.45 -14.78
CA ALA A 181 31.58 9.94 -14.04
C ALA A 181 32.01 8.90 -12.98
N HIS A 182 32.91 7.98 -13.33
CA HIS A 182 33.49 7.01 -12.40
C HIS A 182 34.16 7.69 -11.20
N SER A 183 35.02 8.67 -11.44
CA SER A 183 35.74 9.39 -10.38
C SER A 183 34.77 10.06 -9.40
N ARG A 184 33.66 10.61 -9.91
CA ARG A 184 32.59 11.18 -9.08
C ARG A 184 31.80 10.10 -8.36
N ALA A 185 31.48 8.99 -9.03
CA ALA A 185 30.80 7.85 -8.41
C ALA A 185 31.56 7.37 -7.17
N TYR A 186 32.87 7.19 -7.34
CA TYR A 186 33.79 6.80 -6.28
C TYR A 186 33.82 7.83 -5.16
N GLY A 187 33.95 9.11 -5.50
CA GLY A 187 33.99 10.20 -4.53
C GLY A 187 32.72 10.32 -3.67
N VAL A 188 31.56 10.08 -4.27
CA VAL A 188 30.26 10.10 -3.58
C VAL A 188 29.97 8.78 -2.85
N GLY A 189 30.63 7.69 -3.24
CA GLY A 189 30.40 6.36 -2.68
C GLY A 189 29.13 5.70 -3.19
N VAL A 190 28.72 5.98 -4.44
CA VAL A 190 27.56 5.32 -5.06
C VAL A 190 27.94 4.02 -5.77
N PRO A 191 27.14 2.95 -5.65
CA PRO A 191 27.40 1.68 -6.34
C PRO A 191 27.03 1.69 -7.83
N VAL A 192 26.17 2.62 -8.26
CA VAL A 192 25.67 2.72 -9.64
C VAL A 192 25.76 4.17 -10.10
N TYR A 193 26.11 4.39 -11.36
CA TYR A 193 26.02 5.71 -11.97
C TYR A 193 25.54 5.64 -13.41
N GLY A 194 24.83 6.67 -13.84
CA GLY A 194 24.40 6.87 -15.22
C GLY A 194 25.18 7.99 -15.89
N VAL A 195 25.41 7.88 -17.19
CA VAL A 195 25.90 8.99 -18.04
C VAL A 195 24.94 9.17 -19.20
N THR A 196 24.54 10.41 -19.48
CA THR A 196 23.62 10.72 -20.58
C THR A 196 23.90 12.07 -21.23
N ASN A 197 23.60 12.15 -22.53
CA ASN A 197 23.53 13.40 -23.29
C ASN A 197 22.10 13.63 -23.84
N GLY A 198 21.11 12.88 -23.33
CA GLY A 198 19.73 12.89 -23.82
C GLY A 198 19.49 12.09 -25.10
N ARG A 199 20.55 11.62 -25.80
CA ARG A 199 20.44 10.78 -27.01
C ARG A 199 20.93 9.36 -26.79
N ARG A 200 21.93 9.18 -25.93
CA ARG A 200 22.47 7.90 -25.46
C ARG A 200 22.47 7.90 -23.94
N MET A 201 22.27 6.74 -23.35
CA MET A 201 22.37 6.51 -21.91
C MET A 201 23.26 5.31 -21.66
N VAL A 202 24.22 5.49 -20.77
CA VAL A 202 25.11 4.43 -20.29
C VAL A 202 24.91 4.31 -18.79
N VAL A 203 24.63 3.11 -18.29
CA VAL A 203 24.54 2.81 -16.86
C VAL A 203 25.66 1.86 -16.50
N CYS A 204 26.42 2.22 -15.49
CA CYS A 204 27.57 1.46 -15.01
C CYS A 204 27.38 1.08 -13.55
N ARG A 205 27.90 -0.09 -13.18
CA ARG A 205 28.14 -0.45 -11.79
C ARG A 205 29.59 -0.21 -11.45
N TYR A 206 29.78 0.54 -10.37
CA TYR A 206 31.09 0.78 -9.80
C TYR A 206 31.71 -0.53 -9.30
N ASP A 207 32.95 -0.78 -9.72
CA ASP A 207 33.81 -1.86 -9.23
C ASP A 207 35.24 -1.31 -9.15
N VAL A 208 35.93 -1.57 -8.03
CA VAL A 208 37.27 -1.04 -7.73
C VAL A 208 38.29 -1.36 -8.82
N ARG A 209 38.11 -2.49 -9.54
CA ARG A 209 39.05 -2.92 -10.58
C ARG A 209 38.71 -2.35 -11.95
N GLN A 210 37.44 -2.42 -12.31
CA GLN A 210 36.95 -2.00 -13.62
C GLN A 210 35.43 -1.91 -13.59
N ASP A 211 34.89 -0.74 -13.94
CA ASP A 211 33.45 -0.57 -14.05
C ASP A 211 32.84 -1.55 -15.04
N ARG A 212 31.64 -2.01 -14.70
CA ARG A 212 30.86 -2.85 -15.60
C ARG A 212 29.77 -2.01 -16.20
N ILE A 213 29.84 -1.81 -17.51
CA ILE A 213 28.71 -1.30 -18.29
C ILE A 213 27.59 -2.31 -18.18
N ARG A 214 26.45 -1.87 -17.65
CA ARG A 214 25.25 -2.67 -17.45
C ARG A 214 24.21 -2.39 -18.53
N LEU A 215 24.11 -1.13 -18.92
CA LEU A 215 23.26 -0.68 -20.01
C LEU A 215 24.06 0.30 -20.86
N ASP A 216 24.03 0.13 -22.17
CA ASP A 216 24.55 1.11 -23.12
C ASP A 216 23.62 1.13 -24.32
N THR A 217 22.86 2.21 -24.45
CA THR A 217 21.80 2.26 -25.44
C THR A 217 21.47 3.67 -25.89
N LEU A 218 20.95 3.75 -27.11
CA LEU A 218 20.30 4.96 -27.59
C LEU A 218 18.96 5.15 -26.85
N VAL A 219 18.62 6.40 -26.58
CA VAL A 219 17.41 6.74 -25.81
C VAL A 219 16.12 6.28 -26.50
N ASN A 220 16.11 6.22 -27.84
CA ASN A 220 14.99 5.67 -28.61
C ASN A 220 14.78 4.16 -28.41
N ASN A 221 15.77 3.45 -27.87
CA ASN A 221 15.69 2.01 -27.58
C ASN A 221 15.28 1.72 -26.13
N LEU A 222 15.24 2.73 -25.25
CA LEU A 222 14.81 2.56 -23.85
C LEU A 222 13.43 1.88 -23.67
N PRO A 223 12.42 2.06 -24.56
CA PRO A 223 11.15 1.33 -24.45
C PRO A 223 11.29 -0.19 -24.44
N PHE A 224 12.29 -0.70 -25.16
CA PHE A 224 12.53 -2.13 -25.31
C PHE A 224 13.44 -2.68 -24.20
N LEU A 225 14.15 -1.79 -23.51
CA LEU A 225 15.09 -2.10 -22.43
C LEU A 225 14.59 -1.56 -21.08
N TRP A 226 13.29 -1.31 -20.95
CA TRP A 226 12.73 -0.65 -19.78
C TRP A 226 12.94 -1.47 -18.51
N ASP A 227 12.66 -2.78 -18.57
CA ASP A 227 12.82 -3.68 -17.43
C ASP A 227 14.29 -3.79 -17.00
N GLU A 228 15.21 -3.82 -17.97
CA GLU A 228 16.65 -3.79 -17.72
C GLU A 228 17.10 -2.45 -17.09
N LEU A 229 16.56 -1.33 -17.57
CA LEU A 229 16.82 -0.01 -16.99
C LEU A 229 16.34 0.08 -15.54
N VAL A 230 15.12 -0.39 -15.25
CA VAL A 230 14.56 -0.44 -13.89
C VAL A 230 15.46 -1.27 -12.97
N GLN A 231 15.84 -2.47 -13.42
CA GLN A 231 16.70 -3.37 -12.68
C GLN A 231 18.09 -2.77 -12.40
N GLU A 232 18.69 -2.15 -13.41
CA GLU A 232 20.05 -1.62 -13.30
C GLU A 232 20.10 -0.30 -12.55
N MET A 233 19.04 0.51 -12.62
CA MET A 233 18.94 1.71 -11.81
C MET A 233 18.59 1.42 -10.34
N GLY A 234 18.18 0.19 -10.02
CA GLY A 234 18.03 -0.27 -8.64
C GLY A 234 16.75 0.23 -7.97
N TYR A 235 15.68 0.46 -8.74
CA TYR A 235 14.37 0.86 -8.21
C TYR A 235 13.86 -0.10 -7.13
N ASP A 236 14.04 -1.41 -7.34
CA ASP A 236 13.62 -2.45 -6.39
C ASP A 236 14.21 -2.25 -4.98
N ARG A 237 15.35 -1.55 -4.87
CA ARG A 237 16.03 -1.28 -3.58
C ARG A 237 15.44 -0.10 -2.81
N ILE A 238 14.52 0.67 -3.39
CA ILE A 238 13.80 1.75 -2.72
C ILE A 238 12.50 1.24 -2.09
N VAL A 239 11.86 0.25 -2.72
CA VAL A 239 10.51 -0.22 -2.33
C VAL A 239 10.56 -1.23 -1.18
N ASP A 240 11.69 -1.91 -0.96
CA ASP A 240 11.88 -2.86 0.16
C ASP A 240 11.79 -2.23 1.57
N LEU A 241 11.61 -0.91 1.69
CA LEU A 241 11.44 -0.20 2.97
C LEU A 241 9.99 0.28 3.21
N GLN A 242 9.03 -0.09 2.36
CA GLN A 242 7.61 0.30 2.51
C GLN A 242 6.63 -0.86 2.77
N MET A 243 7.12 -2.11 2.86
CA MET A 243 6.36 -3.26 3.35
C MET A 243 6.83 -3.68 4.74
#